data_AF-A6ERT3-F1
#
_entry.id   AF-A6ERT3-F1
#
_cell.length_a   1.000
_cell.length_b   1.000
_cell.length_c   1.000
_cell.angle_alpha   90.00
_cell.angle_beta   90.00
_cell.angle_gamma   90.00
#
_symmetry.space_group_name_H-M   'P 1'
#
loop_
_entity.id
_entity.type
_entity.pdbx_description
1 polymer ?
#
loop_
_entity_poly.entity_id
_entity_poly.type
_entity_poly.pdbx_seq_one_letter_code
_entity_poly.pdbx_strand_id
1 'polypeptide(L)'
;MKKQQIIFSIILLLSILVAFFYTNYKDSPKTIVMMVSKEMSKSHMTIYGYPGKTTPYLEELKDNNDLIVLTKAFTNHSKTAQNTKALLRYNTSQSILDIYKKEKYDIYAFGSNIKQLEDQNLIKIPSSSMLIEQLGKTSTKDRLFFIYLNEDTIIECDTSKNPNLHTTQGYIGKKKLTKKKLLQEVNTSLLSFDCLIKELVDTMQQQPTNDNSLWYIAERGIDINIGNKNYLGFNTAYVPAFIWMNKSSISHNKEAYQGLTSNKTKHFSTEYFANTITQFSLPKLKGIKTHNLASKDYQINTDSLSIFKGRRKFKNRENKFFYQQNSALIIKELNQEERIFPHRINSIAKLNEIYNDGFRSFELDVIFDENGSNNILVGHDIEDTDITLHTFLQNAPLESTDRIWLDFKNLNTNNETNVFTALQSLDKEFGLKNKILLETNCTAPLVSKFSKAGWNTSYYLPTTRLLQYINSNDSLQLKQTAQTISEQILVQNLNAISFDNRLYTFVKDLVEPKIQDSIKYHIWFGPRLKDPDFSKKLQRLPFFNDKRVYTILCNYESEFNL
;
A
#
# COMPACT_ATOMS: atom_id res chain seq x y z
N MET A 1 56.36 3.98 -41.95
CA MET A 1 56.02 5.38 -41.59
C MET A 1 54.53 5.70 -41.64
N LYS A 2 53.80 5.59 -42.76
CA LYS A 2 52.37 5.98 -42.86
C LYS A 2 51.41 5.30 -41.87
N LYS A 3 51.61 4.01 -41.56
CA LYS A 3 50.77 3.25 -40.60
C LYS A 3 50.91 3.75 -39.14
N GLN A 4 52.11 4.14 -38.73
CA GLN A 4 52.35 4.65 -37.37
C GLN A 4 51.76 6.04 -37.18
N GLN A 5 51.79 6.91 -38.20
CA GLN A 5 51.12 8.22 -38.14
C GLN A 5 49.60 8.09 -38.01
N ILE A 6 48.97 7.15 -38.71
CA ILE A 6 47.51 6.93 -38.61
C ILE A 6 47.13 6.44 -37.21
N ILE A 7 47.88 5.49 -36.64
CA ILE A 7 47.64 5.00 -35.27
C ILE A 7 47.81 6.14 -34.25
N PHE A 8 48.84 6.97 -34.40
CA PHE A 8 49.07 8.11 -33.51
C PHE A 8 47.95 9.15 -33.60
N SER A 9 47.45 9.45 -34.81
CA SER A 9 46.32 10.35 -35.00
C SER A 9 45.02 9.80 -34.41
N ILE A 10 44.77 8.49 -34.52
CA ILE A 10 43.58 7.84 -33.92
C ILE A 10 43.66 7.88 -32.39
N ILE A 11 44.83 7.57 -31.81
CA ILE A 11 45.03 7.63 -30.35
C ILE A 11 44.88 9.07 -29.86
N LEU A 12 45.42 10.05 -30.58
CA LEU A 12 45.27 11.47 -30.23
C LEU A 12 43.80 11.91 -30.32
N LEU A 13 43.07 11.48 -31.35
CA LEU A 13 41.64 11.76 -31.50
C LEU A 13 40.81 11.13 -30.37
N LEU A 14 41.11 9.87 -30.00
CA LEU A 14 40.50 9.18 -28.86
C LEU A 14 40.86 9.86 -27.54
N SER A 15 42.09 10.34 -27.39
CA SER A 15 42.53 11.06 -26.19
C SER A 15 41.85 12.42 -26.08
N ILE A 16 41.66 13.12 -27.20
CA ILE A 16 40.90 14.38 -27.26
C ILE A 16 39.41 14.12 -27.03
N LEU A 17 38.83 13.04 -27.56
CA LEU A 17 37.45 12.63 -27.29
C LEU A 17 37.26 12.26 -25.82
N VAL A 18 38.14 11.44 -25.26
CA VAL A 18 38.14 11.10 -23.83
C VAL A 18 38.32 12.35 -22.99
N ALA A 19 39.28 13.23 -23.32
CA ALA A 19 39.46 14.51 -22.63
C ALA A 19 38.23 15.41 -22.78
N PHE A 20 37.59 15.49 -23.94
CA PHE A 20 36.38 16.28 -24.19
C PHE A 20 35.17 15.72 -23.42
N PHE A 21 35.05 14.39 -23.31
CA PHE A 21 34.06 13.72 -22.46
C PHE A 21 34.40 13.88 -20.96
N TYR A 22 35.67 13.95 -20.59
CA TYR A 22 36.14 14.10 -19.20
C TYR A 22 36.11 15.55 -18.72
N THR A 23 36.31 16.53 -19.61
CA THR A 23 36.24 17.98 -19.31
C THR A 23 34.82 18.53 -19.41
N ASN A 24 33.92 17.85 -20.14
CA ASN A 24 32.47 18.12 -20.09
C ASN A 24 31.75 17.36 -18.96
N TYR A 25 32.48 16.63 -18.11
CA TYR A 25 32.03 16.20 -16.77
C TYR A 25 32.04 17.39 -15.78
N LYS A 26 31.63 18.57 -16.28
CA LYS A 26 31.28 19.72 -15.46
C LYS A 26 29.88 19.41 -14.93
N ASP A 27 29.74 19.31 -13.60
CA ASP A 27 28.53 18.89 -12.89
C ASP A 27 27.26 19.32 -13.63
N SER A 28 26.46 18.34 -14.12
CA SER A 28 25.15 18.60 -14.69
C SER A 28 24.35 19.48 -13.72
N PRO A 29 23.76 20.61 -14.18
CA PRO A 29 22.97 21.46 -13.29
C PRO A 29 21.89 20.65 -12.58
N LYS A 30 21.79 20.81 -11.26
CA LYS A 30 20.81 20.09 -10.43
C LYS A 30 19.54 20.90 -10.31
N THR A 31 18.39 20.28 -10.55
CA THR A 31 17.08 20.87 -10.24
C THR A 31 16.34 19.96 -9.27
N ILE A 32 16.11 20.47 -8.07
CA ILE A 32 15.45 19.72 -7.00
C ILE A 32 14.10 20.37 -6.73
N VAL A 33 13.02 19.60 -6.89
CA VAL A 33 11.69 19.98 -6.45
C VAL A 33 11.42 19.32 -5.11
N MET A 34 11.40 20.10 -4.03
CA MET A 34 11.00 19.66 -2.70
C MET A 34 9.57 20.11 -2.44
N MET A 35 8.63 19.16 -2.48
CA MET A 35 7.21 19.41 -2.29
C MET A 35 6.73 18.88 -0.93
N VAL A 36 6.05 19.74 -0.19
CA VAL A 36 5.43 19.42 1.09
C VAL A 36 3.97 19.83 1.06
N SER A 37 3.06 18.94 1.46
CA SER A 37 1.64 19.29 1.66
C SER A 37 1.26 19.25 3.14
N LYS A 38 0.49 20.24 3.61
CA LYS A 38 0.01 20.31 4.99
C LYS A 38 -0.75 19.07 5.44
N GLU A 39 -1.63 18.54 4.61
CA GLU A 39 -2.37 17.32 4.92
C GLU A 39 -2.69 16.54 3.63
N MET A 40 -2.63 15.22 3.69
CA MET A 40 -2.96 14.36 2.55
C MET A 40 -3.44 12.98 2.99
N SER A 41 -4.49 12.44 2.37
CA SER A 41 -4.97 11.09 2.69
C SER A 41 -4.19 10.04 1.90
N LYS A 42 -3.29 9.33 2.58
CA LYS A 42 -2.56 8.20 1.98
C LYS A 42 -3.51 7.09 1.51
N SER A 43 -4.52 6.78 2.32
CA SER A 43 -5.46 5.67 2.05
C SER A 43 -6.34 5.91 0.82
N HIS A 44 -6.44 7.14 0.33
CA HIS A 44 -7.30 7.49 -0.82
C HIS A 44 -6.52 7.81 -2.11
N MET A 45 -5.22 7.49 -2.16
CA MET A 45 -4.40 7.63 -3.37
C MET A 45 -4.22 6.28 -4.07
N THR A 46 -4.49 6.23 -5.38
CA THR A 46 -4.38 5.01 -6.20
C THR A 46 -3.00 4.36 -6.08
N ILE A 47 -1.92 5.16 -6.01
CA ILE A 47 -0.55 4.63 -5.86
C ILE A 47 -0.31 3.79 -4.60
N TYR A 48 -1.12 3.99 -3.55
CA TYR A 48 -1.09 3.19 -2.31
C TYR A 48 -2.18 2.10 -2.27
N GLY A 49 -2.91 1.90 -3.37
CA GLY A 49 -3.89 0.83 -3.52
C GLY A 49 -5.36 1.26 -3.36
N TYR A 50 -5.64 2.56 -3.37
CA TYR A 50 -7.03 3.02 -3.40
C TYR A 50 -7.69 2.68 -4.75
N PRO A 51 -8.89 2.05 -4.77
CA PRO A 51 -9.51 1.59 -6.01
C PRO A 51 -10.04 2.73 -6.90
N GLY A 52 -10.27 3.92 -6.33
CA GLY A 52 -10.60 5.08 -7.16
C GLY A 52 -9.39 5.58 -7.95
N LYS A 53 -9.62 6.13 -9.14
CA LYS A 53 -8.59 6.79 -9.95
C LYS A 53 -8.34 8.21 -9.43
N THR A 54 -7.52 8.34 -8.39
CA THR A 54 -7.21 9.62 -7.74
C THR A 54 -5.79 10.09 -8.02
N THR A 55 -4.88 9.19 -8.41
CA THR A 55 -3.49 9.52 -8.78
C THR A 55 -3.01 8.72 -10.01
N PRO A 56 -3.69 8.85 -11.16
CA PRO A 56 -3.39 8.03 -12.36
C PRO A 56 -1.99 8.26 -12.94
N TYR A 57 -1.45 9.48 -12.91
CA TYR A 57 -0.10 9.75 -13.44
C TYR A 57 0.98 9.18 -12.53
N LEU A 58 0.83 9.33 -11.21
CA LEU A 58 1.74 8.69 -10.26
C LEU A 58 1.68 7.16 -10.36
N GLU A 59 0.53 6.58 -10.70
CA GLU A 59 0.38 5.14 -10.98
C GLU A 59 1.16 4.74 -12.23
N GLU A 60 1.03 5.49 -13.33
CA GLU A 60 1.85 5.30 -14.54
C GLU A 60 3.36 5.32 -14.24
N LEU A 61 3.84 6.30 -13.46
CA LEU A 61 5.25 6.38 -13.07
C LEU A 61 5.68 5.20 -12.19
N LYS A 62 4.81 4.72 -11.31
CA LYS A 62 5.08 3.55 -10.46
C LYS A 62 5.20 2.28 -11.30
N ASP A 63 4.28 2.07 -12.24
CA ASP A 63 4.25 0.89 -13.11
C ASP A 63 5.45 0.85 -14.07
N ASN A 64 5.91 2.03 -14.51
CA ASN A 64 7.14 2.17 -15.31
C ASN A 64 8.44 2.06 -14.48
N ASN A 65 8.35 1.84 -13.16
CA ASN A 65 9.49 1.85 -12.22
C ASN A 65 10.26 3.18 -12.15
N ASP A 66 9.63 4.28 -12.55
CA ASP A 66 10.20 5.64 -12.49
C ASP A 66 9.91 6.35 -11.15
N LEU A 67 9.10 5.72 -10.27
CA LEU A 67 8.69 6.29 -8.98
C LEU A 67 9.09 5.40 -7.80
N ILE A 68 9.77 5.98 -6.81
CA ILE A 68 10.01 5.35 -5.51
C ILE A 68 8.88 5.74 -4.56
N VAL A 69 7.97 4.80 -4.29
CA VAL A 69 6.85 5.00 -3.34
C VAL A 69 7.24 4.51 -1.95
N LEU A 70 7.13 5.38 -0.93
CA LEU A 70 7.45 5.04 0.45
C LEU A 70 6.21 4.55 1.19
N THR A 71 6.12 3.23 1.39
CA THR A 71 4.89 2.61 1.93
C THR A 71 4.78 2.73 3.45
N LYS A 72 5.82 3.17 4.16
CA LYS A 72 5.84 3.28 5.63
C LYS A 72 6.33 4.63 6.15
N ALA A 73 6.07 5.71 5.40
CA ALA A 73 6.33 7.06 5.86
C ALA A 73 5.31 7.48 6.95
N PHE A 74 5.79 8.16 7.98
CA PHE A 74 4.98 8.66 9.10
C PHE A 74 5.53 9.96 9.69
N THR A 75 4.67 10.71 10.37
CA THR A 75 4.99 11.99 11.00
C THR A 75 5.12 11.88 12.52
N ASN A 76 6.12 12.60 13.07
CA ASN A 76 6.37 12.63 14.51
C ASN A 76 5.65 13.77 15.23
N HIS A 77 5.05 14.75 14.52
CA HIS A 77 4.37 15.88 15.18
C HIS A 77 2.89 16.00 14.82
N SER A 78 2.17 16.63 15.75
CA SER A 78 0.70 16.76 15.72
C SER A 78 0.21 18.09 15.16
N LYS A 79 1.11 19.05 14.95
CA LYS A 79 0.78 20.44 14.57
C LYS A 79 1.59 20.84 13.34
N THR A 80 0.90 21.37 12.33
CA THR A 80 1.47 21.81 11.03
C THR A 80 2.72 22.68 11.20
N ALA A 81 2.65 23.82 11.90
CA ALA A 81 3.81 24.71 12.06
C ALA A 81 5.02 24.05 12.74
N GLN A 82 4.81 23.01 13.56
CA GLN A 82 5.89 22.22 14.14
C GLN A 82 6.45 21.20 13.14
N ASN A 83 5.57 20.55 12.36
CA ASN A 83 5.94 19.65 11.28
C ASN A 83 6.77 20.36 10.22
N THR A 84 6.35 21.54 9.74
CA THR A 84 7.09 22.29 8.71
C THR A 84 8.52 22.60 9.17
N LYS A 85 8.67 23.10 10.41
CA LYS A 85 9.99 23.39 10.98
C LYS A 85 10.85 22.13 11.12
N ALA A 86 10.26 21.00 11.49
CA ALA A 86 10.98 19.74 11.61
C ALA A 86 11.37 19.16 10.24
N LEU A 87 10.47 19.21 9.25
CA LEU A 87 10.69 18.75 7.88
C LEU A 87 11.83 19.50 7.19
N LEU A 88 12.00 20.79 7.51
CA LEU A 88 13.06 21.63 6.97
C LEU A 88 14.34 21.57 7.79
N ARG A 89 14.34 20.93 8.97
CA ARG A 89 15.50 20.92 9.86
C ARG A 89 16.51 19.89 9.38
N TYR A 90 17.73 20.33 9.07
CA TYR A 90 18.83 19.40 8.75
C TYR A 90 19.60 18.99 10.00
N ASN A 91 19.92 19.96 10.86
CA ASN A 91 20.61 19.72 12.13
C ASN A 91 20.08 20.64 13.22
N THR A 92 20.74 20.70 14.39
CA THR A 92 20.25 21.48 15.51
C THR A 92 20.17 22.98 15.24
N SER A 93 20.97 23.50 14.32
CA SER A 93 21.17 24.93 14.06
C SER A 93 20.82 25.40 12.65
N GLN A 94 20.64 24.50 11.68
CA GLN A 94 20.45 24.86 10.27
C GLN A 94 19.23 24.18 9.65
N SER A 95 18.52 24.94 8.83
CA SER A 95 17.53 24.40 7.90
C SER A 95 18.20 23.90 6.62
N ILE A 96 17.45 23.11 5.87
CA ILE A 96 17.79 22.69 4.51
C ILE A 96 18.00 23.90 3.58
N LEU A 97 17.20 24.95 3.73
CA LEU A 97 17.29 26.15 2.90
C LEU A 97 18.61 26.90 3.14
N ASP A 98 19.05 26.99 4.40
CA ASP A 98 20.34 27.58 4.76
C ASP A 98 21.52 26.86 4.09
N ILE A 99 21.43 25.53 3.97
CA ILE A 99 22.46 24.70 3.36
C ILE A 99 22.53 24.96 1.85
N TYR A 100 21.40 24.87 1.15
CA TYR A 100 21.38 25.11 -0.29
C TYR A 100 21.78 26.55 -0.65
N LYS A 101 21.43 27.52 0.19
CA LYS A 101 21.87 28.91 0.05
C LYS A 101 23.39 29.03 0.17
N LYS A 102 24.01 28.34 1.14
CA LYS A 102 25.46 28.30 1.31
C LYS A 102 26.14 27.65 0.10
N GLU A 103 25.52 26.62 -0.49
CA GLU A 103 25.96 25.97 -1.73
C GLU A 103 25.56 26.76 -3.00
N LYS A 104 25.04 27.98 -2.85
CA LYS A 104 24.73 28.92 -3.94
C LYS A 104 23.64 28.45 -4.92
N TYR A 105 22.67 27.68 -4.44
CA TYR A 105 21.48 27.32 -5.22
C TYR A 105 20.60 28.55 -5.40
N ASP A 106 19.99 28.68 -6.57
CA ASP A 106 18.85 29.59 -6.74
C ASP A 106 17.61 28.93 -6.11
N ILE A 107 17.02 29.57 -5.09
CA ILE A 107 15.92 29.00 -4.32
C ILE A 107 14.61 29.71 -4.67
N TYR A 108 13.68 28.93 -5.22
CA TYR A 108 12.34 29.35 -5.58
C TYR A 108 11.32 28.77 -4.60
N ALA A 109 10.26 29.51 -4.30
CA ALA A 109 9.22 29.07 -3.40
C ALA A 109 7.82 29.32 -3.97
N PHE A 110 6.98 28.28 -4.02
CA PHE A 110 5.56 28.35 -4.45
C PHE A 110 4.63 27.79 -3.36
N GLY A 111 3.48 28.44 -3.15
CA GLY A 111 2.48 28.03 -2.16
C GLY A 111 2.03 29.14 -1.20
N SER A 112 0.93 28.89 -0.48
CA SER A 112 0.41 29.81 0.53
C SER A 112 1.16 29.67 1.86
N ASN A 113 1.19 30.73 2.67
CA ASN A 113 1.87 30.75 3.97
C ASN A 113 3.40 30.48 3.97
N ILE A 114 4.10 30.64 2.84
CA ILE A 114 5.58 30.73 2.75
C ILE A 114 6.15 31.78 3.73
N LYS A 115 5.33 32.74 4.20
CA LYS A 115 5.68 33.70 5.26
C LYS A 115 6.23 33.04 6.53
N GLN A 116 5.85 31.79 6.84
CA GLN A 116 6.35 31.07 8.02
C GLN A 116 7.80 30.57 7.88
N LEU A 117 8.38 30.62 6.67
CA LEU A 117 9.76 30.20 6.43
C LEU A 117 10.80 31.24 6.86
N GLU A 118 10.39 32.45 7.28
CA GLU A 118 11.25 33.55 7.79
C GLU A 118 12.54 33.85 6.96
N ASP A 119 12.65 33.38 5.71
CA ASP A 119 13.82 33.61 4.86
C ASP A 119 13.51 34.71 3.83
N GLN A 120 14.22 35.83 3.96
CA GLN A 120 14.06 37.02 3.11
C GLN A 120 14.60 36.83 1.68
N ASN A 121 15.36 35.75 1.41
CA ASN A 121 16.04 35.56 0.13
C ASN A 121 15.39 34.53 -0.80
N LEU A 122 14.17 34.07 -0.50
CA LEU A 122 13.41 33.16 -1.36
C LEU A 122 12.78 33.91 -2.54
N ILE A 123 12.96 33.40 -3.76
CA ILE A 123 12.26 33.92 -4.95
C ILE A 123 10.83 33.37 -4.93
N LYS A 124 9.87 34.22 -4.55
CA LYS A 124 8.46 33.81 -4.45
C LYS A 124 7.83 33.73 -5.85
N ILE A 125 7.18 32.60 -6.12
CA ILE A 125 6.43 32.34 -7.33
C ILE A 125 4.92 32.43 -7.00
N PRO A 126 4.14 33.28 -7.69
CA PRO A 126 2.77 33.60 -7.27
C PRO A 126 1.70 32.60 -7.74
N SER A 127 1.95 31.83 -8.81
CA SER A 127 0.98 30.86 -9.37
C SER A 127 1.66 29.56 -9.79
N SER A 128 0.87 28.47 -9.94
CA SER A 128 1.38 27.20 -10.45
C SER A 128 1.82 27.32 -11.91
N SER A 129 1.12 28.11 -12.73
CA SER A 129 1.52 28.42 -14.11
C SER A 129 2.92 29.06 -14.18
N MET A 130 3.20 30.06 -13.34
CA MET A 130 4.53 30.69 -13.26
C MET A 130 5.58 29.76 -12.66
N LEU A 131 5.18 28.80 -11.81
CA LEU A 131 6.09 27.76 -11.30
C LEU A 131 6.56 26.86 -12.45
N ILE A 132 5.65 26.39 -13.29
CA ILE A 132 5.98 25.58 -14.45
C ILE A 132 6.86 26.36 -15.42
N GLU A 133 6.51 27.62 -15.72
CA GLU A 133 7.33 28.49 -16.58
C GLU A 133 8.76 28.66 -16.02
N GLN A 134 8.89 28.94 -14.72
CA GLN A 134 10.19 29.15 -14.09
C GLN A 134 11.02 27.87 -14.02
N LEU A 135 10.39 26.71 -13.80
CA LEU A 135 11.04 25.40 -13.81
C LEU A 135 11.56 25.04 -15.21
N GLY A 136 10.82 25.41 -16.26
CA GLY A 136 11.16 25.17 -17.66
C GLY A 136 12.32 26.01 -18.20
N LYS A 137 12.70 27.11 -17.52
CA LYS A 137 13.83 27.94 -17.94
C LYS A 137 15.14 27.16 -17.86
N THR A 138 15.98 27.27 -18.88
CA THR A 138 17.33 26.73 -18.86
C THR A 138 18.18 27.50 -17.84
N SER A 139 18.99 26.78 -17.07
CA SER A 139 19.88 27.36 -16.07
C SER A 139 21.17 26.56 -16.01
N THR A 140 22.29 27.26 -15.85
CA THR A 140 23.59 26.65 -15.56
C THR A 140 23.87 26.56 -14.06
N LYS A 141 23.00 27.15 -13.24
CA LYS A 141 23.07 27.06 -11.77
C LYS A 141 22.16 25.94 -11.26
N ASP A 142 22.57 25.36 -10.14
CA ASP A 142 21.74 24.50 -9.33
C ASP A 142 20.53 25.26 -8.77
N ARG A 143 19.37 24.60 -8.74
CA ARG A 143 18.09 25.18 -8.34
C ARG A 143 17.37 24.31 -7.33
N LEU A 144 16.76 24.94 -6.33
CA LEU A 144 15.82 24.32 -5.41
C LEU A 144 14.46 25.00 -5.56
N PHE A 145 13.44 24.22 -5.91
CA PHE A 145 12.04 24.64 -5.88
C PHE A 145 11.40 24.06 -4.62
N PHE A 146 11.13 24.90 -3.63
CA PHE A 146 10.35 24.54 -2.45
C PHE A 146 8.87 24.81 -2.70
N ILE A 147 8.06 23.76 -2.71
CA ILE A 147 6.61 23.86 -2.94
C ILE A 147 5.88 23.49 -1.66
N TYR A 148 5.05 24.39 -1.15
CA TYR A 148 4.21 24.13 0.02
C TYR A 148 2.72 24.21 -0.32
N LEU A 149 2.04 23.07 -0.24
CA LEU A 149 0.61 22.95 -0.57
C LEU A 149 -0.24 22.94 0.71
N ASN A 150 -1.27 23.77 0.77
CA ASN A 150 -2.29 23.70 1.83
C ASN A 150 -3.68 24.04 1.26
N GLU A 151 -4.67 24.23 2.13
CA GLU A 151 -6.06 24.48 1.76
C GLU A 151 -6.30 25.79 0.96
N ASP A 152 -5.35 26.71 0.98
CA ASP A 152 -5.40 27.98 0.26
C ASP A 152 -4.57 27.97 -1.04
N THR A 153 -3.84 26.89 -1.32
CA THR A 153 -3.04 26.79 -2.55
C THR A 153 -3.95 26.49 -3.74
N ILE A 154 -3.96 27.36 -4.73
CA ILE A 154 -4.69 27.13 -5.98
C ILE A 154 -3.78 26.40 -6.97
N ILE A 155 -4.27 25.31 -7.55
CA ILE A 155 -3.58 24.57 -8.61
C ILE A 155 -4.34 24.81 -9.92
N GLU A 156 -3.71 25.55 -10.83
CA GLU A 156 -4.15 25.71 -12.21
C GLU A 156 -3.60 24.53 -13.00
N CYS A 157 -4.48 23.64 -13.45
CA CYS A 157 -4.16 22.56 -14.37
C CYS A 157 -4.59 22.96 -15.78
N ASP A 158 -3.77 22.66 -16.79
CA ASP A 158 -4.17 22.84 -18.18
C ASP A 158 -5.34 21.90 -18.54
N THR A 159 -6.55 22.46 -18.51
CA THR A 159 -7.80 21.72 -18.76
C THR A 159 -7.93 21.27 -20.22
N SER A 160 -7.14 21.84 -21.14
CA SER A 160 -7.10 21.36 -22.53
C SER A 160 -6.46 19.98 -22.64
N LYS A 161 -5.58 19.63 -21.70
CA LYS A 161 -4.95 18.29 -21.58
C LYS A 161 -5.71 17.36 -20.63
N ASN A 162 -6.56 17.91 -19.76
CA ASN A 162 -7.36 17.19 -18.78
C ASN A 162 -8.77 17.79 -18.63
N PRO A 163 -9.72 17.46 -19.54
CA PRO A 163 -11.02 18.13 -19.62
C PRO A 163 -11.94 17.94 -18.40
N ASN A 164 -11.63 16.98 -17.52
CA ASN A 164 -12.41 16.68 -16.31
C ASN A 164 -11.89 17.41 -15.05
N LEU A 165 -10.81 18.20 -15.16
CA LEU A 165 -10.21 18.93 -14.05
C LEU A 165 -10.59 20.41 -14.15
N HIS A 166 -11.29 20.94 -13.14
CA HIS A 166 -11.45 22.39 -12.97
C HIS A 166 -10.31 22.92 -12.08
N THR A 167 -10.01 24.22 -12.16
CA THR A 167 -9.15 24.91 -11.18
C THR A 167 -9.71 24.66 -9.79
N THR A 168 -8.96 23.95 -8.94
CA THR A 168 -9.42 23.62 -7.59
C THR A 168 -8.55 24.30 -6.55
N GLN A 169 -9.19 24.68 -5.45
CA GLN A 169 -8.50 25.03 -4.23
C GLN A 169 -7.94 23.72 -3.63
N GLY A 170 -6.67 23.73 -3.22
CA GLY A 170 -6.04 22.65 -2.47
C GLY A 170 -6.86 22.26 -1.24
N TYR A 171 -6.78 21.00 -0.83
CA TYR A 171 -7.60 20.41 0.23
C TYR A 171 -7.22 20.79 1.66
N ILE A 172 -8.05 20.62 2.71
CA ILE A 172 -9.53 20.59 2.85
C ILE A 172 -9.82 21.71 3.85
N GLY A 173 -10.98 22.36 3.85
CA GLY A 173 -11.31 23.21 5.00
C GLY A 173 -12.37 24.26 4.78
N LYS A 174 -13.64 23.84 4.84
CA LYS A 174 -14.71 24.58 5.50
C LYS A 174 -15.96 23.69 5.59
N LYS A 175 -16.45 23.46 6.82
CA LYS A 175 -17.73 22.83 7.24
C LYS A 175 -17.70 21.33 7.59
N LYS A 176 -18.62 20.95 8.49
CA LYS A 176 -19.06 19.56 8.72
C LYS A 176 -19.68 19.06 7.41
N LEU A 177 -18.89 18.33 6.61
CA LEU A 177 -19.36 17.66 5.42
C LEU A 177 -19.84 16.25 5.78
N THR A 178 -20.75 15.70 4.99
CA THR A 178 -21.07 14.27 5.06
C THR A 178 -19.88 13.45 4.55
N LYS A 179 -19.74 12.19 4.99
CA LYS A 179 -18.65 11.29 4.53
C LYS A 179 -18.54 11.24 3.01
N LYS A 180 -19.68 11.15 2.30
CA LYS A 180 -19.74 11.12 0.83
C LYS A 180 -19.20 12.41 0.19
N LYS A 181 -19.59 13.58 0.71
CA LYS A 181 -19.10 14.88 0.20
C LYS A 181 -17.61 15.06 0.51
N LEU A 182 -17.18 14.69 1.71
CA LEU A 182 -15.76 14.71 2.09
C LEU A 182 -14.93 13.78 1.20
N LEU A 183 -15.43 12.60 0.84
CA LEU A 183 -14.73 11.69 -0.07
C LEU A 183 -14.62 12.26 -1.51
N GLN A 184 -15.69 12.88 -2.01
CA GLN A 184 -15.66 13.57 -3.30
C GLN A 184 -14.64 14.72 -3.27
N GLU A 185 -14.70 15.53 -2.22
CA GLU A 185 -13.66 16.48 -1.80
C GLU A 185 -12.43 15.80 -1.17
N VAL A 186 -12.08 14.56 -1.52
CA VAL A 186 -10.69 14.08 -1.37
C VAL A 186 -10.21 13.54 -2.70
N ASN A 187 -11.10 13.00 -3.52
CA ASN A 187 -10.75 12.51 -4.84
C ASN A 187 -10.39 13.65 -5.81
N THR A 188 -11.16 14.75 -5.83
CA THR A 188 -10.97 15.87 -6.77
C THR A 188 -9.60 16.56 -6.67
N SER A 189 -9.17 17.10 -5.52
CA SER A 189 -7.83 17.67 -5.40
C SER A 189 -6.70 16.66 -5.27
N LEU A 190 -6.96 15.35 -5.13
CA LEU A 190 -5.92 14.34 -5.38
C LEU A 190 -5.64 14.26 -6.89
N LEU A 191 -6.67 14.35 -7.73
CA LEU A 191 -6.49 14.48 -9.18
C LEU A 191 -5.79 15.79 -9.55
N SER A 192 -6.13 16.91 -8.90
CA SER A 192 -5.42 18.17 -9.15
C SER A 192 -3.97 18.13 -8.66
N PHE A 193 -3.71 17.47 -7.54
CA PHE A 193 -2.35 17.21 -7.07
C PHE A 193 -1.55 16.35 -8.06
N ASP A 194 -2.13 15.25 -8.54
CA ASP A 194 -1.52 14.36 -9.52
C ASP A 194 -1.22 15.08 -10.86
N CYS A 195 -2.13 15.94 -11.30
CA CYS A 195 -1.93 16.81 -12.45
C CYS A 195 -0.76 17.80 -12.26
N LEU A 196 -0.64 18.45 -11.10
CA LEU A 196 0.52 19.30 -10.82
C LEU A 196 1.83 18.50 -10.86
N ILE A 197 1.84 17.29 -10.30
CA ILE A 197 3.01 16.40 -10.37
C ILE A 197 3.36 16.11 -11.83
N LYS A 198 2.36 15.84 -12.68
CA LYS A 198 2.56 15.62 -14.11
C LYS A 198 3.22 16.80 -14.79
N GLU A 199 2.69 18.01 -14.60
CA GLU A 199 3.27 19.20 -15.23
C GLU A 199 4.71 19.46 -14.77
N LEU A 200 5.00 19.25 -13.48
CA LEU A 200 6.36 19.36 -12.94
C LEU A 200 7.31 18.34 -13.57
N VAL A 201 6.92 17.06 -13.58
CA VAL A 201 7.76 15.97 -14.11
C VAL A 201 7.98 16.13 -15.62
N ASP A 202 6.92 16.38 -16.40
CA ASP A 202 7.02 16.61 -17.84
C ASP A 202 7.99 17.77 -18.14
N THR A 203 7.89 18.88 -17.38
CA THR A 203 8.76 20.05 -17.54
C THR A 203 10.22 19.72 -17.21
N MET A 204 10.47 18.94 -16.15
CA MET A 204 11.82 18.48 -15.82
C MET A 204 12.37 17.48 -16.85
N GLN A 205 11.52 16.65 -17.46
CA GLN A 205 11.95 15.71 -18.50
C GLN A 205 12.40 16.40 -19.80
N GLN A 206 11.91 17.62 -20.08
CA GLN A 206 12.39 18.46 -21.19
C GLN A 206 13.84 18.94 -21.02
N GLN A 207 14.44 18.76 -19.84
CA GLN A 207 15.84 19.08 -19.54
C GLN A 207 16.62 17.80 -19.19
N PRO A 208 16.79 16.84 -20.12
CA PRO A 208 17.25 15.48 -19.81
C PRO A 208 18.72 15.39 -19.36
N THR A 209 19.52 16.41 -19.64
CA THR A 209 20.93 16.51 -19.22
C THR A 209 21.11 17.06 -17.81
N ASN A 210 20.07 17.67 -17.23
CA ASN A 210 20.09 18.17 -15.86
C ASN A 210 19.78 17.04 -14.88
N ASP A 211 20.36 17.08 -13.69
CA ASP A 211 20.03 16.16 -12.63
C ASP A 211 18.72 16.60 -11.96
N ASN A 212 17.60 16.03 -12.39
CA ASN A 212 16.28 16.44 -11.95
C ASN A 212 15.68 15.42 -10.98
N SER A 213 15.16 15.91 -9.86
CA SER A 213 14.44 15.08 -8.89
C SER A 213 13.27 15.80 -8.25
N LEU A 214 12.20 15.07 -7.97
CA LEU A 214 11.02 15.51 -7.24
C LEU A 214 10.85 14.67 -5.99
N TRP A 215 10.74 15.34 -4.85
CA TRP A 215 10.61 14.73 -3.53
C TRP A 215 9.33 15.24 -2.89
N TYR A 216 8.40 14.34 -2.59
CA TYR A 216 7.13 14.68 -1.97
C TYR A 216 6.96 14.00 -0.62
N ILE A 217 6.43 14.76 0.36
CA ILE A 217 5.92 14.22 1.63
C ILE A 217 4.78 15.09 2.18
N ALA A 218 3.77 14.46 2.80
CA ALA A 218 2.79 15.20 3.57
C ALA A 218 3.21 15.39 5.04
N GLU A 219 2.82 16.51 5.64
CA GLU A 219 3.11 16.76 7.06
C GLU A 219 2.27 15.88 8.01
N ARG A 220 1.06 15.53 7.59
CA ARG A 220 0.10 14.68 8.32
C ARG A 220 -0.89 14.01 7.37
N GLY A 221 -1.42 12.87 7.83
CA GLY A 221 -2.51 12.14 7.19
C GLY A 221 -3.88 12.78 7.45
N ILE A 222 -4.88 12.35 6.70
CA ILE A 222 -6.29 12.69 6.91
C ILE A 222 -7.07 11.40 7.13
N ASP A 223 -7.80 11.35 8.24
CA ASP A 223 -8.76 10.29 8.52
C ASP A 223 -10.17 10.75 8.08
N ILE A 224 -10.62 10.25 6.92
CA ILE A 224 -11.90 10.62 6.31
C ILE A 224 -13.08 10.08 7.12
N ASN A 225 -12.90 8.98 7.86
CA ASN A 225 -13.98 8.38 8.66
C ASN A 225 -14.32 9.24 9.88
N ILE A 226 -13.33 9.92 10.44
CA ILE A 226 -13.52 10.75 11.64
C ILE A 226 -13.88 12.19 11.27
N GLY A 227 -13.39 12.72 10.15
CA GLY A 227 -13.69 14.08 9.68
C GLY A 227 -13.23 15.20 10.64
N ASN A 228 -12.50 14.86 11.72
CA ASN A 228 -12.04 15.78 12.74
C ASN A 228 -10.55 16.10 12.54
N LYS A 229 -10.26 17.34 12.17
CA LYS A 229 -8.90 17.84 11.95
C LYS A 229 -8.00 17.76 13.20
N ASN A 230 -8.58 17.68 14.40
CA ASN A 230 -7.84 17.59 15.67
C ASN A 230 -7.59 16.14 16.11
N TYR A 231 -8.04 15.14 15.34
CA TYR A 231 -7.81 13.74 15.67
C TYR A 231 -6.33 13.37 15.56
N LEU A 232 -5.79 12.81 16.64
CA LEU A 232 -4.41 12.36 16.77
C LEU A 232 -4.36 10.84 16.93
N GLY A 233 -4.68 10.12 15.86
CA GLY A 233 -4.56 8.66 15.78
C GLY A 233 -3.55 8.23 14.74
N PHE A 234 -3.25 6.94 14.70
CA PHE A 234 -2.24 6.42 13.77
C PHE A 234 -2.59 6.68 12.30
N ASN A 235 -3.88 6.70 11.94
CA ASN A 235 -4.35 7.06 10.59
C ASN A 235 -3.90 8.45 10.13
N THR A 236 -3.76 9.42 11.05
CA THR A 236 -3.25 10.77 10.74
C THR A 236 -1.74 10.89 10.89
N ALA A 237 -1.08 9.87 11.43
CA ALA A 237 0.37 9.81 11.56
C ALA A 237 1.06 9.22 10.33
N TYR A 238 0.47 8.22 9.66
CA TYR A 238 1.02 7.70 8.40
C TYR A 238 0.72 8.67 7.25
N VAL A 239 1.71 8.95 6.42
CA VAL A 239 1.65 10.00 5.39
C VAL A 239 2.08 9.45 4.03
N PRO A 240 1.56 9.99 2.91
CA PRO A 240 2.12 9.68 1.61
C PRO A 240 3.48 10.36 1.43
N ALA A 241 4.42 9.64 0.83
CA ALA A 241 5.72 10.16 0.42
C ALA A 241 6.25 9.39 -0.80
N PHE A 242 6.80 10.09 -1.78
CA PHE A 242 7.36 9.47 -2.98
C PHE A 242 8.48 10.32 -3.57
N ILE A 243 9.29 9.69 -4.41
CA ILE A 243 10.47 10.30 -5.02
C ILE A 243 10.52 9.91 -6.49
N TRP A 244 10.63 10.91 -7.37
CA TRP A 244 10.89 10.74 -8.80
C TRP A 244 12.27 11.30 -9.13
N MET A 245 12.98 10.65 -10.05
CA MET A 245 14.30 11.08 -10.53
C MET A 245 14.43 10.79 -12.02
N ASN A 246 15.04 11.69 -12.78
CA ASN A 246 15.36 11.40 -14.16
C ASN A 246 16.64 10.52 -14.29
N LYS A 247 16.87 10.02 -15.50
CA LYS A 247 18.01 9.12 -15.79
C LYS A 247 19.37 9.74 -15.45
N SER A 248 19.55 11.05 -15.66
CA SER A 248 20.79 11.76 -15.30
C SER A 248 21.01 11.76 -13.78
N SER A 249 19.99 12.12 -13.01
CA SER A 249 20.07 12.10 -11.54
C SER A 249 20.37 10.70 -11.00
N ILE A 250 19.74 9.66 -11.56
CA ILE A 250 20.00 8.26 -11.17
C ILE A 250 21.44 7.84 -11.52
N SER A 251 21.93 8.21 -12.71
CA SER A 251 23.26 7.78 -13.17
C SER A 251 24.40 8.42 -12.36
N HIS A 252 24.24 9.66 -11.91
CA HIS A 252 25.19 10.35 -11.05
C HIS A 252 25.05 9.96 -9.56
N ASN A 253 23.87 9.48 -9.12
CA ASN A 253 23.59 9.15 -7.71
C ASN A 253 23.25 7.66 -7.49
N LYS A 254 23.90 6.75 -8.23
CA LYS A 254 23.57 5.29 -8.25
C LYS A 254 23.48 4.64 -6.88
N GLU A 255 24.48 4.85 -6.01
CA GLU A 255 24.50 4.25 -4.67
C GLU A 255 23.33 4.75 -3.82
N ALA A 256 23.04 6.05 -3.90
CA ALA A 256 21.96 6.67 -3.15
C ALA A 256 20.59 6.20 -3.66
N TYR A 257 20.42 6.09 -4.98
CA TYR A 257 19.23 5.51 -5.60
C TYR A 257 19.02 4.05 -5.20
N GLN A 258 20.07 3.23 -5.19
CA GLN A 258 20.01 1.85 -4.71
C GLN A 258 19.59 1.78 -3.23
N GLY A 259 20.11 2.67 -2.38
CA GLY A 259 19.70 2.79 -0.99
C GLY A 259 18.22 3.12 -0.85
N LEU A 260 17.71 4.11 -1.59
CA LEU A 260 16.29 4.46 -1.59
C LEU A 260 15.42 3.27 -2.01
N THR A 261 15.77 2.59 -3.10
CA THR A 261 15.02 1.44 -3.62
C THR A 261 15.02 0.27 -2.63
N SER A 262 16.15 0.02 -1.97
CA SER A 262 16.28 -1.05 -0.96
C SER A 262 15.56 -0.72 0.35
N ASN A 263 15.38 0.57 0.66
CA ASN A 263 14.79 1.04 1.91
C ASN A 263 13.33 1.50 1.78
N LYS A 264 12.73 1.51 0.58
CA LYS A 264 11.38 2.07 0.32
C LYS A 264 10.24 1.44 1.14
N THR A 265 10.46 0.22 1.65
CA THR A 265 9.51 -0.52 2.50
C THR A 265 9.84 -0.44 4.00
N LYS A 266 10.93 0.23 4.39
CA LYS A 266 11.27 0.49 5.80
C LYS A 266 10.47 1.68 6.33
N HIS A 267 10.26 1.72 7.64
CA HIS A 267 9.68 2.88 8.30
C HIS A 267 10.52 4.13 8.02
N PHE A 268 9.87 5.26 7.75
CA PHE A 268 10.54 6.53 7.45
C PHE A 268 9.85 7.69 8.16
N SER A 269 10.60 8.41 9.00
CA SER A 269 10.07 9.57 9.70
C SER A 269 10.22 10.83 8.86
N THR A 270 9.22 11.71 8.89
CA THR A 270 9.30 13.06 8.32
C THR A 270 10.51 13.85 8.84
N GLU A 271 11.00 13.58 10.05
CA GLU A 271 12.19 14.24 10.62
C GLU A 271 13.49 13.93 9.84
N TYR A 272 13.52 12.83 9.08
CA TYR A 272 14.67 12.43 8.28
C TYR A 272 14.59 12.93 6.83
N PHE A 273 13.53 13.64 6.45
CA PHE A 273 13.29 14.10 5.09
C PHE A 273 14.35 15.08 4.59
N ALA A 274 14.58 16.19 5.31
CA ALA A 274 15.64 17.14 4.98
C ALA A 274 17.02 16.49 4.94
N ASN A 275 17.34 15.62 5.91
CA ASN A 275 18.63 14.95 5.94
C ASN A 275 18.85 14.04 4.71
N THR A 276 17.81 13.32 4.31
CA THR A 276 17.84 12.40 3.16
C THR A 276 18.06 13.17 1.85
N ILE A 277 17.23 14.19 1.56
CA ILE A 277 17.33 14.95 0.31
C ILE A 277 18.64 15.73 0.22
N THR A 278 19.12 16.32 1.32
CA THR A 278 20.39 17.06 1.36
C THR A 278 21.58 16.14 1.18
N GLN A 279 21.64 14.99 1.84
CA GLN A 279 22.75 14.05 1.63
C GLN A 279 22.70 13.41 0.23
N PHE A 280 21.51 13.25 -0.36
CA PHE A 280 21.37 12.78 -1.73
C PHE A 280 21.94 13.80 -2.72
N SER A 281 21.54 15.06 -2.63
CA SER A 281 21.94 16.10 -3.60
C SER A 281 23.36 16.62 -3.40
N LEU A 282 23.83 16.61 -2.16
CA LEU A 282 25.11 17.15 -1.72
C LEU A 282 25.89 16.06 -0.96
N PRO A 283 26.35 14.99 -1.64
CA PRO A 283 26.95 13.80 -1.00
C PRO A 283 28.26 14.11 -0.25
N LYS A 284 28.88 15.26 -0.51
CA LYS A 284 30.08 15.74 0.21
C LYS A 284 29.76 16.25 1.62
N LEU A 285 28.50 16.55 1.94
CA LEU A 285 28.10 17.01 3.26
C LEU A 285 28.12 15.85 4.27
N LYS A 286 28.78 16.07 5.40
CA LYS A 286 28.76 15.12 6.53
C LYS A 286 27.36 15.11 7.14
N GLY A 287 26.72 13.94 7.14
CA GLY A 287 25.44 13.72 7.80
C GLY A 287 25.37 12.37 8.52
N ILE A 288 24.29 12.17 9.29
CA ILE A 288 24.06 10.92 10.01
C ILE A 288 23.51 9.90 9.00
N LYS A 289 24.32 8.90 8.63
CA LYS A 289 23.95 7.89 7.63
C LYS A 289 22.74 7.03 8.04
N THR A 290 22.61 6.73 9.33
CA THR A 290 21.47 5.96 9.85
C THR A 290 20.14 6.72 9.72
N HIS A 291 20.16 8.04 9.59
CA HIS A 291 18.99 8.91 9.37
C HIS A 291 18.82 9.32 7.90
N ASN A 292 19.49 8.66 6.95
CA ASN A 292 19.40 8.96 5.54
C ASN A 292 18.80 7.76 4.81
N LEU A 293 17.57 7.90 4.31
CA LEU A 293 16.86 6.81 3.62
C LEU A 293 17.61 6.32 2.36
N ALA A 294 18.42 7.18 1.75
CA ALA A 294 19.25 6.85 0.59
C ALA A 294 20.54 6.10 0.97
N SER A 295 20.84 5.93 2.26
CA SER A 295 22.02 5.20 2.71
C SER A 295 21.74 3.70 2.86
N LYS A 296 22.72 2.87 2.47
CA LYS A 296 22.71 1.44 2.83
C LYS A 296 22.72 1.19 4.34
N ASP A 297 23.24 2.16 5.12
CA ASP A 297 23.33 2.11 6.57
C ASP A 297 22.05 2.63 7.25
N TYR A 298 20.99 2.93 6.48
CA TYR A 298 19.72 3.43 7.01
C TYR A 298 19.10 2.45 8.00
N GLN A 299 18.85 2.95 9.20
CA GLN A 299 18.24 2.18 10.28
C GLN A 299 17.30 3.08 11.08
N ILE A 300 16.17 2.51 11.45
CA ILE A 300 15.19 3.19 12.30
C ILE A 300 14.83 2.28 13.47
N ASN A 301 15.16 2.73 14.68
CA ASN A 301 14.82 2.00 15.90
C ASN A 301 13.39 2.34 16.33
N THR A 302 12.45 1.46 15.99
CA THR A 302 11.02 1.66 16.28
C THR A 302 10.69 1.66 17.78
N ASP A 303 11.55 1.12 18.65
CA ASP A 303 11.35 1.14 20.11
C ASP A 303 11.56 2.53 20.72
N SER A 304 12.46 3.32 20.15
CA SER A 304 12.71 4.70 20.58
C SER A 304 11.71 5.71 20.02
N LEU A 305 10.94 5.33 18.99
CA LEU A 305 10.08 6.26 18.28
C LEU A 305 8.83 6.66 19.07
N SER A 306 8.39 7.89 18.83
CA SER A 306 7.13 8.42 19.30
C SER A 306 6.49 9.29 18.22
N ILE A 307 5.17 9.38 18.26
CA ILE A 307 4.40 10.28 17.42
C ILE A 307 3.76 11.37 18.27
N PHE A 308 3.31 12.43 17.60
CA PHE A 308 2.67 13.57 18.23
C PHE A 308 3.51 14.21 19.33
N LYS A 309 4.82 14.40 19.06
CA LYS A 309 5.80 15.02 19.96
C LYS A 309 5.90 14.27 21.30
N GLY A 310 6.10 12.97 21.26
CA GLY A 310 6.27 12.15 22.47
C GLY A 310 4.97 11.74 23.16
N ARG A 311 3.80 12.28 22.75
CA ARG A 311 2.51 11.98 23.41
C ARG A 311 2.08 10.53 23.27
N ARG A 312 2.53 9.84 22.22
CA ARG A 312 2.26 8.41 22.01
C ARG A 312 3.52 7.70 21.54
N LYS A 313 3.83 6.55 22.14
CA LYS A 313 4.88 5.66 21.65
C LYS A 313 4.48 5.10 20.28
N PHE A 314 5.46 4.90 19.39
CA PHE A 314 5.20 4.34 18.07
C PHE A 314 4.64 2.92 18.16
N LYS A 315 5.23 2.06 19.02
CA LYS A 315 4.71 0.72 19.35
C LYS A 315 3.56 0.73 20.36
N ASN A 316 2.69 1.75 20.36
CA ASN A 316 1.46 1.71 21.13
C ASN A 316 0.52 0.66 20.55
N ARG A 317 -0.20 -0.11 21.39
CA ARG A 317 -1.15 -1.17 21.00
C ARG A 317 -2.22 -0.73 19.97
N GLU A 318 -2.50 0.56 19.85
CA GLU A 318 -3.42 1.14 18.86
C GLU A 318 -2.80 1.27 17.45
N ASN A 319 -1.48 1.10 17.29
CA ASN A 319 -0.80 1.17 16.00
C ASN A 319 -1.02 -0.11 15.19
N LYS A 320 -2.24 -0.29 14.68
CA LYS A 320 -2.63 -1.46 13.89
C LYS A 320 -1.70 -1.69 12.70
N PHE A 321 -1.28 -0.63 12.00
CA PHE A 321 -0.41 -0.71 10.84
C PHE A 321 0.93 -1.37 11.18
N PHE A 322 1.57 -0.95 12.28
CA PHE A 322 2.82 -1.55 12.72
C PHE A 322 2.64 -3.03 13.08
N TYR A 323 1.62 -3.35 13.87
CA TYR A 323 1.45 -4.72 14.36
C TYR A 323 0.99 -5.70 13.29
N GLN A 324 0.15 -5.30 12.33
CA GLN A 324 -0.26 -6.15 11.21
C GLN A 324 0.92 -6.51 10.31
N GLN A 325 1.78 -5.53 10.01
CA GLN A 325 3.03 -5.76 9.27
C GLN A 325 4.00 -6.64 10.03
N ASN A 326 4.13 -6.41 11.33
CA ASN A 326 4.97 -7.26 12.19
C ASN A 326 4.44 -8.70 12.24
N SER A 327 3.11 -8.88 12.28
CA SER A 327 2.49 -10.20 12.20
C SER A 327 2.74 -10.88 10.86
N ALA A 328 2.68 -10.15 9.73
CA ALA A 328 3.06 -10.70 8.42
C ALA A 328 4.52 -11.19 8.40
N LEU A 329 5.44 -10.41 8.96
CA LEU A 329 6.86 -10.81 9.09
C LEU A 329 7.02 -12.06 9.96
N ILE A 330 6.34 -12.12 11.11
CA ILE A 330 6.34 -13.30 11.99
C ILE A 330 5.79 -14.53 11.26
N ILE A 331 4.68 -14.39 10.53
CA ILE A 331 4.08 -15.48 9.76
C ILE A 331 5.07 -16.01 8.72
N LYS A 332 5.78 -15.12 8.04
CA LYS A 332 6.84 -15.45 7.09
C LYS A 332 8.01 -16.17 7.75
N GLU A 333 8.53 -15.64 8.86
CA GLU A 333 9.64 -16.27 9.62
C GLU A 333 9.27 -17.67 10.12
N LEU A 334 7.99 -17.93 10.40
CA LEU A 334 7.48 -19.24 10.81
C LEU A 334 7.13 -20.15 9.61
N ASN A 335 7.31 -19.70 8.37
CA ASN A 335 6.86 -20.38 7.14
C ASN A 335 5.37 -20.76 7.20
N GLN A 336 4.51 -19.84 7.62
CA GLN A 336 3.06 -20.05 7.77
C GLN A 336 2.22 -19.19 6.79
N GLU A 337 2.83 -18.62 5.75
CA GLU A 337 2.17 -17.72 4.78
C GLU A 337 0.99 -18.37 4.04
N GLU A 338 1.08 -19.68 3.80
CA GLU A 338 0.01 -20.49 3.19
C GLU A 338 -1.01 -21.03 4.20
N ARG A 339 -0.84 -20.75 5.49
CA ARG A 339 -1.69 -21.27 6.57
C ARG A 339 -2.43 -20.20 7.34
N ILE A 340 -1.90 -18.98 7.46
CA ILE A 340 -2.51 -17.91 8.25
C ILE A 340 -3.00 -16.79 7.34
N PHE A 341 -4.32 -16.61 7.25
CA PHE A 341 -4.94 -15.74 6.26
C PHE A 341 -5.55 -14.50 6.92
N PRO A 342 -5.41 -13.30 6.34
CA PRO A 342 -6.33 -12.20 6.56
C PRO A 342 -7.76 -12.58 6.17
N HIS A 343 -8.70 -12.29 7.07
CA HIS A 343 -10.14 -12.55 6.94
C HIS A 343 -10.92 -11.35 6.35
N ARG A 344 -11.94 -11.64 5.53
CA ARG A 344 -12.88 -10.71 4.87
C ARG A 344 -12.22 -9.65 4.02
N ILE A 345 -11.49 -10.07 3.00
CA ILE A 345 -10.83 -9.18 2.04
C ILE A 345 -11.80 -8.85 0.91
N ASN A 346 -12.96 -8.28 1.29
CA ASN A 346 -14.10 -8.06 0.40
C ASN A 346 -13.94 -6.80 -0.49
N SER A 347 -12.79 -6.11 -0.46
CA SER A 347 -12.56 -4.91 -1.27
C SER A 347 -11.16 -4.88 -1.87
N ILE A 348 -11.04 -4.31 -3.07
CA ILE A 348 -9.74 -4.13 -3.77
C ILE A 348 -8.80 -3.25 -2.92
N ALA A 349 -9.34 -2.27 -2.20
CA ALA A 349 -8.56 -1.43 -1.29
C ALA A 349 -7.91 -2.25 -0.18
N LYS A 350 -8.70 -3.11 0.48
CA LYS A 350 -8.21 -4.00 1.55
C LYS A 350 -7.25 -5.06 1.02
N LEU A 351 -7.49 -5.57 -0.20
CA LEU A 351 -6.55 -6.43 -0.91
C LEU A 351 -5.18 -5.75 -1.03
N ASN A 352 -5.14 -4.53 -1.55
CA ASN A 352 -3.90 -3.79 -1.69
C ASN A 352 -3.20 -3.53 -0.35
N GLU A 353 -3.96 -3.24 0.71
CA GLU A 353 -3.41 -3.10 2.07
C GLU A 353 -2.70 -4.36 2.55
N ILE A 354 -3.33 -5.53 2.44
CA ILE A 354 -2.70 -6.79 2.89
C ILE A 354 -1.46 -7.14 2.06
N TYR A 355 -1.46 -6.83 0.76
CA TYR A 355 -0.30 -7.05 -0.11
C TYR A 355 0.89 -6.15 0.27
N ASN A 356 0.60 -4.87 0.56
CA ASN A 356 1.58 -3.91 1.04
C ASN A 356 2.15 -4.30 2.42
N ASP A 357 1.34 -4.94 3.26
CA ASP A 357 1.76 -5.42 4.57
C ASP A 357 2.54 -6.75 4.52
N GLY A 358 2.47 -7.48 3.40
CA GLY A 358 3.26 -8.68 3.12
C GLY A 358 2.48 -9.98 3.05
N PHE A 359 1.16 -9.95 3.16
CA PHE A 359 0.32 -11.14 3.02
C PHE A 359 0.14 -11.53 1.55
N ARG A 360 0.10 -12.84 1.28
CA ARG A 360 -0.07 -13.42 -0.07
C ARG A 360 -1.18 -14.47 -0.15
N SER A 361 -1.83 -14.76 0.98
CA SER A 361 -3.05 -15.55 1.07
C SER A 361 -4.15 -14.73 1.69
N PHE A 362 -5.41 -15.00 1.36
CA PHE A 362 -6.57 -14.30 1.95
C PHE A 362 -7.88 -15.06 1.77
N GLU A 363 -8.89 -14.64 2.55
CA GLU A 363 -10.28 -15.08 2.42
C GLU A 363 -11.16 -13.88 2.01
N LEU A 364 -12.22 -14.15 1.24
CA LEU A 364 -13.26 -13.20 0.89
C LEU A 364 -14.63 -13.87 0.77
N ASP A 365 -15.66 -13.12 1.16
CA ASP A 365 -17.05 -13.50 1.00
C ASP A 365 -17.46 -13.30 -0.47
N VAL A 366 -18.23 -14.25 -1.03
CA VAL A 366 -18.79 -14.14 -2.38
C VAL A 366 -20.24 -14.60 -2.43
N ILE A 367 -20.97 -13.99 -3.36
CA ILE A 367 -22.38 -14.30 -3.63
C ILE A 367 -22.62 -14.38 -5.13
N PHE A 368 -23.64 -15.13 -5.54
CA PHE A 368 -24.11 -15.15 -6.90
C PHE A 368 -25.35 -14.27 -7.06
N ASP A 369 -25.28 -13.29 -7.96
CA ASP A 369 -26.37 -12.36 -8.24
C ASP A 369 -27.35 -12.94 -9.26
N GLU A 370 -28.27 -13.79 -8.77
CA GLU A 370 -29.27 -14.47 -9.59
C GLU A 370 -30.29 -13.51 -10.25
N ASN A 371 -30.57 -12.37 -9.61
CA ASN A 371 -31.66 -11.47 -9.99
C ASN A 371 -31.20 -10.24 -10.77
N GLY A 372 -29.89 -9.98 -10.84
CA GLY A 372 -29.31 -8.85 -11.54
C GLY A 372 -28.37 -9.28 -12.64
N SER A 373 -27.08 -9.17 -12.36
CA SER A 373 -25.98 -9.28 -13.30
C SER A 373 -25.63 -10.73 -13.70
N ASN A 374 -26.17 -11.74 -13.01
CA ASN A 374 -25.84 -13.16 -13.19
C ASN A 374 -24.33 -13.44 -13.05
N ASN A 375 -23.66 -12.66 -12.20
CA ASN A 375 -22.23 -12.76 -11.90
C ASN A 375 -22.00 -13.14 -10.43
N ILE A 376 -20.77 -13.57 -10.14
CA ILE A 376 -20.29 -13.70 -8.76
C ILE A 376 -19.83 -12.30 -8.30
N LEU A 377 -20.39 -11.80 -7.20
CA LEU A 377 -20.03 -10.54 -6.55
C LEU A 377 -19.22 -10.79 -5.28
N VAL A 378 -18.40 -9.81 -4.90
CA VAL A 378 -17.52 -9.89 -3.71
C VAL A 378 -18.15 -9.19 -2.51
N GLY A 379 -18.75 -9.94 -1.61
CA GLY A 379 -19.45 -9.40 -0.45
C GLY A 379 -20.16 -10.49 0.31
N HIS A 380 -20.66 -10.15 1.49
CA HIS A 380 -21.47 -11.06 2.28
C HIS A 380 -22.93 -11.04 1.81
N ASP A 381 -23.45 -9.86 1.51
CA ASP A 381 -24.82 -9.60 1.08
C ASP A 381 -24.85 -8.87 -0.28
N ILE A 382 -25.98 -8.97 -1.01
CA ILE A 382 -26.11 -8.41 -2.37
C ILE A 382 -25.95 -6.89 -2.43
N GLU A 383 -26.21 -6.20 -1.32
CA GLU A 383 -26.12 -4.75 -1.19
C GLU A 383 -24.70 -4.27 -0.82
N ASP A 384 -23.77 -5.19 -0.51
CA ASP A 384 -22.43 -4.84 -0.03
C ASP A 384 -21.57 -4.23 -1.14
N THR A 385 -21.77 -4.64 -2.38
CA THR A 385 -20.93 -4.21 -3.50
C THR A 385 -21.57 -4.44 -4.88
N ASP A 386 -21.10 -3.67 -5.85
CA ASP A 386 -21.28 -3.96 -7.29
C ASP A 386 -20.00 -4.59 -7.92
N ILE A 387 -18.97 -4.87 -7.12
CA ILE A 387 -17.71 -5.44 -7.60
C ILE A 387 -17.88 -6.93 -7.87
N THR A 388 -17.70 -7.32 -9.14
CA THR A 388 -17.64 -8.72 -9.55
C THR A 388 -16.34 -9.39 -9.10
N LEU A 389 -16.37 -10.70 -8.86
CA LEU A 389 -15.18 -11.50 -8.58
C LEU A 389 -14.16 -11.40 -9.71
N HIS A 390 -14.62 -11.29 -10.97
CA HIS A 390 -13.77 -11.01 -12.13
C HIS A 390 -12.95 -9.73 -11.94
N THR A 391 -13.63 -8.61 -11.67
CA THR A 391 -12.97 -7.31 -11.42
C THR A 391 -12.00 -7.38 -10.25
N PHE A 392 -12.39 -8.08 -9.17
CA PHE A 392 -11.52 -8.27 -8.02
C PHE A 392 -10.24 -9.04 -8.39
N LEU A 393 -10.36 -10.16 -9.11
CA LEU A 393 -9.24 -10.99 -9.53
C LEU A 393 -8.32 -10.28 -10.53
N GLN A 394 -8.87 -9.44 -11.43
CA GLN A 394 -8.06 -8.60 -12.31
C GLN A 394 -7.14 -7.63 -11.55
N ASN A 395 -7.56 -7.20 -10.35
CA ASN A 395 -6.78 -6.32 -9.48
C ASN A 395 -5.91 -7.09 -8.48
N ALA A 396 -5.99 -8.41 -8.44
CA ALA A 396 -5.17 -9.25 -7.58
C ALA A 396 -3.86 -9.62 -8.31
N PRO A 397 -2.69 -9.50 -7.66
CA PRO A 397 -1.42 -9.95 -8.23
C PRO A 397 -1.31 -11.48 -8.13
N LEU A 398 -2.10 -12.19 -8.95
CA LEU A 398 -2.32 -13.64 -8.89
C LEU A 398 -1.05 -14.48 -9.01
N GLU A 399 -0.04 -14.02 -9.75
CA GLU A 399 1.27 -14.65 -9.85
C GLU A 399 1.96 -14.79 -8.47
N SER A 400 1.80 -13.79 -7.61
CA SER A 400 2.33 -13.78 -6.25
C SER A 400 1.34 -14.22 -5.18
N THR A 401 0.10 -14.54 -5.56
CA THR A 401 -0.93 -15.02 -4.62
C THR A 401 -0.71 -16.49 -4.34
N ASP A 402 -0.59 -16.89 -3.08
CA ASP A 402 -0.40 -18.29 -2.73
C ASP A 402 -1.75 -19.02 -2.70
N ARG A 403 -2.71 -18.53 -1.90
CA ARG A 403 -4.01 -19.18 -1.68
C ARG A 403 -5.15 -18.18 -1.51
N ILE A 404 -6.32 -18.53 -2.03
CA ILE A 404 -7.56 -17.75 -1.93
C ILE A 404 -8.64 -18.66 -1.34
N TRP A 405 -9.35 -18.20 -0.33
CA TRP A 405 -10.53 -18.88 0.20
C TRP A 405 -11.76 -18.07 -0.19
N LEU A 406 -12.63 -18.65 -1.01
CA LEU A 406 -13.93 -18.10 -1.37
C LEU A 406 -15.02 -18.65 -0.43
N ASP A 407 -15.58 -17.82 0.44
CA ASP A 407 -16.74 -18.17 1.27
C ASP A 407 -18.05 -17.84 0.52
N PHE A 408 -18.67 -18.87 -0.06
CA PHE A 408 -19.83 -18.73 -0.93
C PHE A 408 -21.14 -18.76 -0.12
N LYS A 409 -21.78 -17.61 0.06
CA LYS A 409 -22.90 -17.44 1.02
C LYS A 409 -24.23 -17.98 0.57
N ASN A 410 -24.50 -17.94 -0.74
CA ASN A 410 -25.83 -18.22 -1.29
C ASN A 410 -25.84 -19.33 -2.36
N LEU A 411 -24.82 -20.19 -2.40
CA LEU A 411 -24.82 -21.36 -3.28
C LEU A 411 -25.96 -22.32 -2.90
N ASN A 412 -26.81 -22.65 -3.86
CA ASN A 412 -27.99 -23.49 -3.65
C ASN A 412 -28.34 -24.29 -4.92
N THR A 413 -29.39 -25.10 -4.86
CA THR A 413 -29.76 -26.00 -5.96
C THR A 413 -30.26 -25.27 -7.23
N ASN A 414 -30.66 -24.01 -7.11
CA ASN A 414 -31.21 -23.24 -8.21
C ASN A 414 -30.10 -22.54 -9.02
N ASN A 415 -29.01 -22.13 -8.36
CA ASN A 415 -27.95 -21.35 -9.00
C ASN A 415 -26.65 -22.11 -9.29
N GLU A 416 -26.50 -23.31 -8.73
CA GLU A 416 -25.30 -24.13 -8.80
C GLU A 416 -24.66 -24.25 -10.20
N THR A 417 -25.47 -24.29 -11.26
CA THR A 417 -25.02 -24.56 -12.63
C THR A 417 -24.46 -23.30 -13.22
N ASN A 418 -25.08 -22.17 -12.91
CA ASN A 418 -24.59 -20.85 -13.30
C ASN A 418 -23.30 -20.53 -12.52
N VAL A 419 -23.26 -20.80 -11.21
CA VAL A 419 -22.05 -20.63 -10.39
C VAL A 419 -20.91 -21.50 -10.91
N PHE A 420 -21.18 -22.78 -11.20
CA PHE A 420 -20.16 -23.67 -11.77
C PHE A 420 -19.64 -23.15 -13.10
N THR A 421 -20.52 -22.71 -14.00
CA THR A 421 -20.14 -22.15 -15.29
C THR A 421 -19.29 -20.89 -15.13
N ALA A 422 -19.68 -19.98 -14.23
CA ALA A 422 -18.93 -18.77 -13.93
C ALA A 422 -17.53 -19.09 -13.38
N LEU A 423 -17.42 -20.01 -12.41
CA LEU A 423 -16.13 -20.42 -11.86
C LEU A 423 -15.24 -21.10 -12.92
N GLN A 424 -15.77 -21.94 -13.81
CA GLN A 424 -14.99 -22.52 -14.91
C GLN A 424 -14.48 -21.45 -15.88
N SER A 425 -15.28 -20.42 -16.16
CA SER A 425 -14.85 -19.28 -16.98
C SER A 425 -13.71 -18.52 -16.31
N LEU A 426 -13.83 -18.23 -15.01
CA LEU A 426 -12.78 -17.55 -14.24
C LEU A 426 -11.51 -18.39 -14.13
N ASP A 427 -11.62 -19.70 -13.94
CA ASP A 427 -10.47 -20.61 -13.92
C ASP A 427 -9.74 -20.65 -15.27
N LYS A 428 -10.49 -20.64 -16.37
CA LYS A 428 -9.91 -20.58 -17.72
C LYS A 428 -9.11 -19.30 -17.95
N GLU A 429 -9.56 -18.17 -17.38
CA GLU A 429 -8.91 -16.88 -17.52
C GLU A 429 -7.72 -16.71 -16.56
N PHE A 430 -7.87 -17.14 -15.30
CA PHE A 430 -6.95 -16.80 -14.21
C PHE A 430 -6.19 -17.99 -13.60
N GLY A 431 -6.47 -19.23 -13.99
CA GLY A 431 -5.78 -20.43 -13.48
C GLY A 431 -5.98 -20.64 -11.97
N LEU A 432 -7.22 -20.78 -11.53
CA LEU A 432 -7.63 -20.62 -10.13
C LEU A 432 -7.64 -21.91 -9.30
N LYS A 433 -7.91 -23.08 -9.92
CA LYS A 433 -8.17 -24.33 -9.20
C LYS A 433 -7.10 -24.72 -8.16
N ASN A 434 -5.84 -24.44 -8.46
CA ASN A 434 -4.72 -24.77 -7.56
C ASN A 434 -4.59 -23.80 -6.37
N LYS A 435 -5.20 -22.61 -6.44
CA LYS A 435 -5.10 -21.55 -5.42
C LYS A 435 -6.36 -21.46 -4.57
N ILE A 436 -7.52 -21.84 -5.12
CA ILE A 436 -8.83 -21.62 -4.50
C ILE A 436 -9.26 -22.78 -3.60
N LEU A 437 -9.71 -22.42 -2.40
CA LEU A 437 -10.65 -23.18 -1.58
C LEU A 437 -12.05 -22.60 -1.78
N LEU A 438 -13.00 -23.42 -2.22
CA LEU A 438 -14.42 -23.07 -2.34
C LEU A 438 -15.17 -23.59 -1.10
N GLU A 439 -15.62 -22.67 -0.26
CA GLU A 439 -16.45 -22.97 0.91
C GLU A 439 -17.93 -22.73 0.63
N THR A 440 -18.78 -23.61 1.18
CA THR A 440 -20.23 -23.41 1.19
C THR A 440 -20.88 -24.13 2.37
N ASN A 441 -22.04 -23.65 2.81
CA ASN A 441 -22.94 -24.36 3.72
C ASN A 441 -23.99 -25.21 2.98
N CYS A 442 -23.99 -25.22 1.63
CA CYS A 442 -24.94 -25.97 0.83
C CYS A 442 -24.75 -27.48 1.03
N THR A 443 -25.82 -28.19 1.39
CA THR A 443 -25.80 -29.64 1.63
C THR A 443 -26.22 -30.46 0.40
N ALA A 444 -26.47 -29.81 -0.74
CA ALA A 444 -26.96 -30.50 -1.92
C ALA A 444 -25.90 -31.45 -2.53
N PRO A 445 -26.22 -32.70 -2.90
CA PRO A 445 -25.26 -33.68 -3.43
C PRO A 445 -24.52 -33.22 -4.70
N LEU A 446 -25.16 -32.37 -5.50
CA LEU A 446 -24.60 -31.76 -6.71
C LEU A 446 -23.35 -30.91 -6.46
N VAL A 447 -23.07 -30.48 -5.22
CA VAL A 447 -21.81 -29.77 -4.89
C VAL A 447 -20.60 -30.65 -5.23
N SER A 448 -20.76 -31.98 -5.27
CA SER A 448 -19.74 -32.90 -5.77
C SER A 448 -19.25 -32.60 -7.19
N LYS A 449 -20.02 -31.87 -8.01
CA LYS A 449 -19.58 -31.46 -9.34
C LYS A 449 -18.36 -30.54 -9.30
N PHE A 450 -18.22 -29.71 -8.26
CA PHE A 450 -17.07 -28.82 -8.10
C PHE A 450 -15.81 -29.64 -7.79
N SER A 451 -15.87 -30.53 -6.80
CA SER A 451 -14.70 -31.35 -6.42
C SER A 451 -14.29 -32.32 -7.54
N LYS A 452 -15.26 -32.94 -8.23
CA LYS A 452 -14.99 -33.79 -9.41
C LYS A 452 -14.35 -33.02 -10.57
N ALA A 453 -14.60 -31.71 -10.66
CA ALA A 453 -13.97 -30.83 -11.65
C ALA A 453 -12.60 -30.27 -11.19
N GLY A 454 -12.07 -30.73 -10.05
CA GLY A 454 -10.75 -30.39 -9.54
C GLY A 454 -10.69 -29.16 -8.62
N TRP A 455 -11.83 -28.61 -8.21
CA TRP A 455 -11.85 -27.55 -7.19
C TRP A 455 -11.60 -28.14 -5.80
N ASN A 456 -10.81 -27.45 -4.96
CA ASN A 456 -10.75 -27.78 -3.54
C ASN A 456 -12.04 -27.28 -2.87
N THR A 457 -12.85 -28.17 -2.31
CA THR A 457 -14.12 -27.81 -1.69
C THR A 457 -14.11 -28.03 -0.17
N SER A 458 -14.79 -27.13 0.54
CA SER A 458 -15.01 -27.19 1.99
C SER A 458 -16.49 -27.07 2.33
N TYR A 459 -16.95 -27.90 3.27
CA TYR A 459 -18.27 -27.71 3.89
C TYR A 459 -18.14 -26.92 5.19
N TYR A 460 -18.83 -25.78 5.23
CA TYR A 460 -18.93 -24.96 6.42
C TYR A 460 -19.91 -25.58 7.42
N LEU A 461 -19.40 -25.95 8.60
CA LEU A 461 -20.20 -26.60 9.63
C LEU A 461 -21.28 -25.66 10.19
N PRO A 462 -22.44 -26.18 10.63
CA PRO A 462 -23.54 -25.38 11.16
C PRO A 462 -23.23 -24.82 12.56
N THR A 463 -22.36 -23.82 12.62
CA THR A 463 -21.73 -23.28 13.85
C THR A 463 -22.73 -22.98 14.96
N THR A 464 -23.75 -22.17 14.68
CA THR A 464 -24.73 -21.74 15.69
C THR A 464 -25.44 -22.93 16.33
N ARG A 465 -25.84 -23.92 15.53
CA ARG A 465 -26.56 -25.11 16.00
C ARG A 465 -25.65 -26.03 16.83
N LEU A 466 -24.43 -26.25 16.38
CA LEU A 466 -23.45 -27.06 17.12
C LEU A 466 -23.10 -26.42 18.47
N LEU A 467 -22.92 -25.09 18.52
CA LEU A 467 -22.67 -24.39 19.77
C LEU A 467 -23.86 -24.46 20.73
N GLN A 468 -25.10 -24.42 20.22
CA GLN A 468 -26.29 -24.65 21.04
C GLN A 468 -26.25 -26.03 21.70
N TYR A 469 -25.94 -27.09 20.94
CA TYR A 469 -25.85 -28.46 21.46
C TYR A 469 -24.71 -28.65 22.45
N ILE A 470 -23.56 -28.02 22.22
CA ILE A 470 -22.44 -28.02 23.17
C ILE A 470 -22.87 -27.35 24.48
N ASN A 471 -23.47 -26.17 24.41
CA ASN A 471 -23.89 -25.41 25.59
C ASN A 471 -25.01 -26.11 26.38
N SER A 472 -25.87 -26.88 25.71
CA SER A 472 -26.91 -27.69 26.35
C SER A 472 -26.45 -29.09 26.76
N ASN A 473 -25.18 -29.45 26.53
CA ASN A 473 -24.64 -30.79 26.74
C ASN A 473 -25.44 -31.91 26.02
N ASP A 474 -26.01 -31.62 24.86
CA ASP A 474 -26.84 -32.59 24.11
C ASP A 474 -25.97 -33.58 23.31
N SER A 475 -25.45 -34.58 24.02
CA SER A 475 -24.54 -35.57 23.44
C SER A 475 -25.17 -36.41 22.31
N LEU A 476 -26.50 -36.59 22.32
CA LEU A 476 -27.19 -37.35 21.27
C LEU A 476 -27.19 -36.56 19.97
N GLN A 477 -27.60 -35.28 20.02
CA GLN A 477 -27.62 -34.42 18.85
C GLN A 477 -26.21 -34.16 18.28
N LEU A 478 -25.19 -34.05 19.15
CA LEU A 478 -23.80 -33.92 18.69
C LEU A 478 -23.35 -35.15 17.91
N LYS A 479 -23.60 -36.36 18.42
CA LYS A 479 -23.24 -37.61 17.73
C LYS A 479 -24.00 -37.79 16.42
N GLN A 480 -25.30 -37.48 16.40
CA GLN A 480 -26.12 -37.53 15.20
C GLN A 480 -25.62 -36.52 14.15
N THR A 481 -25.34 -35.29 14.56
CA THR A 481 -24.82 -34.25 13.65
C THR A 481 -23.44 -34.63 13.10
N ALA A 482 -22.56 -35.21 13.91
CA ALA A 482 -21.26 -35.69 13.45
C ALA A 482 -21.40 -36.81 12.41
N GLN A 483 -22.37 -37.71 12.58
CA GLN A 483 -22.71 -38.73 11.59
C GLN A 483 -23.19 -38.09 10.27
N THR A 484 -24.13 -37.14 10.34
CA THR A 484 -24.60 -36.41 9.16
C THR A 484 -23.47 -35.67 8.44
N ILE A 485 -22.55 -35.02 9.16
CA ILE A 485 -21.38 -34.36 8.57
C ILE A 485 -20.50 -35.37 7.82
N SER A 486 -20.26 -36.55 8.40
CA SER A 486 -19.45 -37.59 7.73
C SER A 486 -20.10 -38.10 6.45
N GLU A 487 -21.42 -38.29 6.45
CA GLU A 487 -22.19 -38.68 5.27
C GLU A 487 -22.16 -37.58 4.21
N GLN A 488 -22.30 -36.32 4.63
CA GLN A 488 -22.23 -35.15 3.75
C GLN A 488 -20.89 -35.07 3.01
N ILE A 489 -19.78 -35.26 3.72
CA ILE A 489 -18.42 -35.26 3.13
C ILE A 489 -18.29 -36.33 2.04
N LEU A 490 -18.83 -37.51 2.27
CA LEU A 490 -18.80 -38.62 1.30
C LEU A 490 -19.69 -38.31 0.09
N VAL A 491 -20.94 -37.89 0.31
CA VAL A 491 -21.92 -37.63 -0.75
C VAL A 491 -21.47 -36.47 -1.65
N GLN A 492 -20.90 -35.42 -1.07
CA GLN A 492 -20.37 -34.28 -1.83
C GLN A 492 -18.93 -34.46 -2.31
N ASN A 493 -18.26 -35.57 -1.98
CA ASN A 493 -16.86 -35.80 -2.33
C ASN A 493 -15.97 -34.62 -1.95
N LEU A 494 -16.06 -34.15 -0.71
CA LEU A 494 -15.36 -32.94 -0.24
C LEU A 494 -13.89 -33.19 0.04
N ASN A 495 -13.08 -32.13 -0.09
CA ASN A 495 -11.65 -32.17 0.26
C ASN A 495 -11.40 -31.70 1.70
N ALA A 496 -12.34 -30.94 2.27
CA ALA A 496 -12.15 -30.26 3.53
C ALA A 496 -13.48 -30.00 4.26
N ILE A 497 -13.33 -29.61 5.52
CA ILE A 497 -14.37 -28.96 6.32
C ILE A 497 -13.81 -27.66 6.89
N SER A 498 -14.72 -26.74 7.17
CA SER A 498 -14.40 -25.46 7.79
C SER A 498 -15.35 -25.14 8.91
N PHE A 499 -14.81 -24.52 9.96
CA PHE A 499 -15.56 -24.33 11.20
C PHE A 499 -14.96 -23.25 12.10
N ASP A 500 -15.82 -22.70 12.95
CA ASP A 500 -15.44 -21.82 14.06
C ASP A 500 -14.49 -22.53 15.03
N ASN A 501 -13.43 -21.84 15.47
CA ASN A 501 -12.42 -22.41 16.37
C ASN A 501 -13.00 -23.05 17.65
N ARG A 502 -14.18 -22.62 18.12
CA ARG A 502 -14.87 -23.17 19.29
C ARG A 502 -15.36 -24.60 19.07
N LEU A 503 -15.50 -25.02 17.81
CA LEU A 503 -15.90 -26.36 17.43
C LEU A 503 -14.75 -27.35 17.33
N TYR A 504 -13.49 -26.93 17.57
CA TYR A 504 -12.33 -27.79 17.36
C TYR A 504 -12.42 -29.10 18.14
N THR A 505 -12.76 -29.07 19.44
CA THR A 505 -12.94 -30.30 20.24
C THR A 505 -14.05 -31.20 19.70
N PHE A 506 -15.19 -30.63 19.29
CA PHE A 506 -16.28 -31.39 18.67
C PHE A 506 -15.80 -32.11 17.39
N VAL A 507 -15.05 -31.41 16.54
CA VAL A 507 -14.50 -31.99 15.31
C VAL A 507 -13.53 -33.12 15.63
N LYS A 508 -12.55 -32.89 16.52
CA LYS A 508 -11.54 -33.90 16.89
C LYS A 508 -12.17 -35.16 17.51
N ASP A 509 -13.16 -34.99 18.38
CA ASP A 509 -13.65 -36.10 19.18
C ASP A 509 -14.77 -36.88 18.48
N LEU A 510 -15.60 -36.22 17.66
CA LEU A 510 -16.81 -36.83 17.10
C LEU A 510 -16.82 -36.92 15.57
N VAL A 511 -16.21 -35.99 14.86
CA VAL A 511 -16.23 -35.95 13.38
C VAL A 511 -15.01 -36.65 12.79
N GLU A 512 -13.81 -36.32 13.27
CA GLU A 512 -12.53 -36.85 12.81
C GLU A 512 -12.49 -38.39 12.77
N PRO A 513 -12.98 -39.13 13.78
CA PRO A 513 -12.98 -40.61 13.74
C PRO A 513 -13.86 -41.21 12.64
N LYS A 514 -14.71 -40.41 12.00
CA LYS A 514 -15.70 -40.84 11.00
C LYS A 514 -15.33 -40.46 9.56
N ILE A 515 -14.23 -39.73 9.36
CA ILE A 515 -13.84 -39.18 8.07
C ILE A 515 -12.43 -39.62 7.70
N GLN A 516 -12.10 -39.60 6.41
CA GLN A 516 -10.76 -39.96 5.94
C GLN A 516 -9.71 -38.95 6.44
N ASP A 517 -8.48 -39.41 6.66
CA ASP A 517 -7.35 -38.57 7.10
C ASP A 517 -6.98 -37.47 6.09
N SER A 518 -7.34 -37.67 4.82
CA SER A 518 -7.13 -36.72 3.73
C SER A 518 -7.99 -35.45 3.86
N ILE A 519 -9.07 -35.47 4.66
CA ILE A 519 -9.95 -34.32 4.84
C ILE A 519 -9.26 -33.24 5.67
N LYS A 520 -9.09 -32.07 5.08
CA LYS A 520 -8.41 -30.92 5.68
C LYS A 520 -9.35 -30.07 6.53
N TYR A 521 -8.79 -29.33 7.49
CA TYR A 521 -9.51 -28.40 8.36
C TYR A 521 -9.12 -26.96 8.05
N HIS A 522 -10.12 -26.10 7.91
CA HIS A 522 -9.96 -24.66 7.78
C HIS A 522 -10.70 -23.96 8.92
N ILE A 523 -9.96 -23.27 9.77
CA ILE A 523 -10.49 -22.74 11.02
C ILE A 523 -10.76 -21.25 10.91
N TRP A 524 -12.00 -20.88 11.19
CA TRP A 524 -12.42 -19.51 11.41
C TRP A 524 -11.91 -19.01 12.77
N PHE A 525 -11.34 -17.80 12.79
CA PHE A 525 -10.90 -17.06 13.98
C PHE A 525 -9.64 -17.58 14.69
N GLY A 526 -8.48 -17.11 14.24
CA GLY A 526 -7.25 -17.03 15.03
C GLY A 526 -7.10 -15.69 15.76
N PRO A 527 -5.93 -15.43 16.37
CA PRO A 527 -5.63 -14.13 16.97
C PRO A 527 -5.70 -13.00 15.92
N ARG A 528 -6.00 -11.78 16.36
CA ARG A 528 -6.05 -10.62 15.47
C ARG A 528 -4.65 -10.24 15.04
N LEU A 529 -4.45 -9.92 13.76
CA LEU A 529 -3.13 -9.59 13.21
C LEU A 529 -2.54 -8.30 13.81
N LYS A 530 -3.38 -7.42 14.36
CA LYS A 530 -2.97 -6.20 15.05
C LYS A 530 -2.52 -6.41 16.51
N ASP A 531 -2.66 -7.61 17.07
CA ASP A 531 -2.35 -7.83 18.47
C ASP A 531 -0.83 -7.80 18.72
N PRO A 532 -0.32 -7.01 19.69
CA PRO A 532 1.13 -6.94 19.98
C PRO A 532 1.77 -8.27 20.36
N ASP A 533 0.98 -9.19 20.89
CA ASP A 533 1.36 -10.54 21.32
C ASP A 533 0.87 -11.63 20.35
N PHE A 534 0.61 -11.27 19.08
CA PHE A 534 0.10 -12.16 18.03
C PHE A 534 0.81 -13.52 18.00
N SER A 535 2.14 -13.55 17.93
CA SER A 535 2.94 -14.80 17.89
C SER A 535 2.64 -15.72 19.09
N LYS A 536 2.63 -15.15 20.30
CA LYS A 536 2.37 -15.91 21.54
C LYS A 536 0.96 -16.48 21.55
N LYS A 537 -0.02 -15.69 21.08
CA LYS A 537 -1.41 -16.16 20.98
C LYS A 537 -1.57 -17.25 19.93
N LEU A 538 -0.93 -17.10 18.77
CA LEU A 538 -0.99 -18.06 17.67
C LEU A 538 -0.43 -19.42 18.10
N GLN A 539 0.76 -19.45 18.70
CA GLN A 539 1.42 -20.68 19.15
C GLN A 539 0.69 -21.39 20.31
N ARG A 540 -0.20 -20.69 21.02
CA ARG A 540 -1.01 -21.24 22.12
C ARG A 540 -2.34 -21.83 21.66
N LEU A 541 -2.71 -21.68 20.38
CA LEU A 541 -3.94 -22.29 19.89
C LEU A 541 -3.82 -23.82 19.98
N PRO A 542 -4.84 -24.53 20.49
CA PRO A 542 -4.77 -25.99 20.67
C PRO A 542 -4.56 -26.74 19.35
N PHE A 543 -4.93 -26.10 18.24
CA PHE A 543 -4.82 -26.62 16.89
C PHE A 543 -3.62 -26.10 16.10
N PHE A 544 -2.72 -25.30 16.70
CA PHE A 544 -1.59 -24.72 15.98
C PHE A 544 -0.62 -25.77 15.44
N ASN A 545 -0.43 -26.90 16.13
CA ASN A 545 0.43 -28.00 15.69
C ASN A 545 -0.34 -29.13 15.00
N ASP A 546 -1.66 -28.99 14.81
CA ASP A 546 -2.46 -30.00 14.14
C ASP A 546 -2.20 -29.96 12.63
N LYS A 547 -1.69 -31.07 12.08
CA LYS A 547 -1.34 -31.22 10.66
C LYS A 547 -2.57 -31.25 9.74
N ARG A 548 -3.76 -31.57 10.26
CA ARG A 548 -5.00 -31.50 9.49
C ARG A 548 -5.48 -30.06 9.34
N VAL A 549 -5.03 -29.14 10.20
CA VAL A 549 -5.38 -27.71 10.10
C VAL A 549 -4.51 -27.03 9.06
N TYR A 550 -5.09 -26.84 7.88
CA TYR A 550 -4.46 -26.25 6.71
C TYR A 550 -4.58 -24.73 6.67
N THR A 551 -5.59 -24.15 7.31
CA THR A 551 -5.80 -22.70 7.32
C THR A 551 -6.36 -22.23 8.66
N ILE A 552 -5.92 -21.05 9.11
CA ILE A 552 -6.45 -20.30 10.25
C ILE A 552 -6.72 -18.86 9.79
N LEU A 553 -7.98 -18.43 9.85
CA LEU A 553 -8.38 -17.06 9.48
C LEU A 553 -8.16 -16.09 10.63
N CYS A 554 -7.35 -15.06 10.42
CA CYS A 554 -7.05 -14.01 11.39
C CYS A 554 -7.64 -12.67 10.95
N ASN A 555 -8.21 -11.94 11.91
CA ASN A 555 -8.77 -10.62 11.63
C ASN A 555 -7.67 -9.62 11.22
N TYR A 556 -7.86 -9.00 10.06
CA TYR A 556 -7.11 -7.84 9.57
C TYR A 556 -7.99 -6.58 9.68
N GLU A 557 -7.49 -5.55 10.37
CA GLU A 557 -8.19 -4.29 10.53
C GLU A 557 -7.84 -3.30 9.41
N SER A 558 -8.87 -2.96 8.63
CA SER A 558 -8.81 -2.03 7.50
C SER A 558 -9.83 -0.91 7.65
N GLU A 559 -9.61 0.22 6.96
CA GLU A 559 -10.64 1.26 6.75
C GLU A 559 -11.66 0.88 5.67
N PHE A 560 -11.36 -0.15 4.89
CA PHE A 560 -12.11 -0.60 3.71
C PHE A 560 -12.83 -1.93 3.96
N ASN A 561 -13.34 -2.12 5.18
CA ASN A 561 -14.20 -3.27 5.46
C ASN A 561 -15.55 -3.06 4.76
N LEU A 562 -15.96 -4.09 4.03
CA LEU A 562 -17.33 -4.33 3.59
C LEU A 562 -17.87 -5.47 4.44
#